data_AF-A0A1Y1X871-F1
#
_entry.id   AF-A0A1Y1X871-F1
#
_cell.length_a   1.000
_cell.length_b   1.000
_cell.length_c   1.000
_cell.angle_alpha   90.00
_cell.angle_beta   90.00
_cell.angle_gamma   90.00
#
_symmetry.space_group_name_H-M   'P 1'
#
loop_
_entity.id
_entity.type
_entity.pdbx_description
1 polymer ?
#
loop_
_entity_poly.entity_id
_entity_poly.type
_entity_poly.pdbx_seq_one_letter_code
_entity_poly.pdbx_strand_id
1 'polypeptide(L)'
;MGFYEIFNECLLFLIGVGFGILVNIYLHKRKDYIEELKSNTDDLIKQALHRMSLRIMDSGLSNYDGSCFTKLNESLFTAKRQAVKNFNNQFTKKDTFDTQYLQMRENQIKVLQEMYKCVYEIKTVPLTALQVASILEKVSTEYHKDNDVKTLLEDLAQIREVMKTVPFPVTREEFEDRANLFIMLERLKEFLTIKQNFMKNEIVIQS
;
A
#
# COMPACT_ATOMS: atom_id res chain seq x y z
N MET A 1 -41.60 39.40 28.36
CA MET A 1 -40.96 38.22 27.75
C MET A 1 -40.65 37.25 28.86
N GLY A 2 -41.23 36.06 28.79
CA GLY A 2 -41.33 35.15 29.92
C GLY A 2 -40.01 34.43 30.17
N PHE A 3 -39.64 34.26 31.44
CA PHE A 3 -38.53 33.40 31.86
C PHE A 3 -38.57 32.00 31.21
N TYR A 4 -39.79 31.49 30.96
CA TYR A 4 -40.03 30.22 30.27
C TYR A 4 -39.58 30.22 28.80
N GLU A 5 -39.73 31.32 28.07
CA GLU A 5 -39.31 31.43 26.67
C GLU A 5 -37.78 31.38 26.57
N ILE A 6 -37.10 32.16 27.42
CA ILE A 6 -35.64 32.19 27.52
C ILE A 6 -35.08 30.83 27.98
N PHE A 7 -35.72 30.18 28.95
CA PHE A 7 -35.31 28.85 29.42
C PHE A 7 -35.46 27.79 28.31
N ASN A 8 -36.56 27.83 27.56
CA ASN A 8 -36.78 26.92 26.45
C ASN A 8 -35.77 27.15 25.33
N GLU A 9 -35.47 28.40 24.97
CA GLU A 9 -34.44 28.75 23.99
C GLU A 9 -33.04 28.31 24.44
N CYS A 10 -32.68 28.52 25.71
CA CYS A 10 -31.42 28.03 26.28
C CYS A 10 -31.33 26.49 26.26
N LEU A 11 -32.42 25.78 26.53
CA LEU A 11 -32.46 24.32 26.49
C LEU A 11 -32.30 23.80 25.05
N LEU A 12 -33.03 24.40 24.11
CA LEU A 12 -32.92 24.11 22.67
C LEU A 12 -31.49 24.38 22.15
N PHE A 13 -30.88 25.48 22.57
CA PHE A 13 -29.50 25.81 22.23
C PHE A 13 -28.51 24.79 22.80
N LEU A 14 -28.64 24.42 24.08
CA LEU A 14 -27.78 23.41 24.72
C LEU A 14 -27.90 22.03 24.05
N ILE A 15 -29.12 21.62 23.69
CA ILE A 15 -29.35 20.37 22.97
C ILE A 15 -28.72 20.42 21.58
N GLY A 16 -28.92 21.52 20.84
CA GLY A 16 -28.35 21.70 19.50
C GLY A 16 -26.82 21.69 19.51
N VAL A 17 -26.21 22.48 20.39
CA VAL A 17 -24.75 22.54 20.55
C VAL A 17 -24.19 21.22 21.06
N GLY A 18 -24.81 20.63 22.08
CA GLY A 18 -24.39 19.35 22.65
C GLY A 18 -24.43 18.23 21.61
N PHE A 19 -25.51 18.14 20.83
CA PHE A 19 -25.64 17.16 19.76
C PHE A 19 -24.62 17.40 18.64
N GLY A 20 -24.39 18.67 18.25
CA GLY A 20 -23.37 19.02 17.27
C GLY A 20 -21.95 18.60 17.70
N ILE A 21 -21.59 18.82 18.97
CA ILE A 21 -20.30 18.38 19.53
C ILE A 21 -20.17 16.86 19.50
N LEU A 22 -21.21 16.12 19.92
CA LEU A 22 -21.20 14.65 19.92
C LEU A 22 -21.02 14.07 18.52
N VAL A 23 -21.75 14.61 17.55
CA VAL A 23 -21.62 14.22 16.14
C VAL A 23 -20.21 14.52 15.62
N ASN A 24 -19.67 15.70 15.92
CA ASN A 24 -18.34 16.10 15.48
C ASN A 24 -17.24 15.17 16.03
N ILE A 25 -17.30 14.83 17.33
CA ILE A 25 -16.36 13.87 17.95
C ILE A 25 -16.45 12.50 17.29
N TYR A 26 -17.67 12.01 17.03
CA TYR A 26 -17.88 10.71 16.40
C TYR A 26 -17.35 10.65 14.96
N LEU A 27 -17.58 11.70 14.19
CA LEU A 27 -17.07 11.82 12.82
C LEU A 27 -15.54 11.89 12.80
N HIS A 28 -14.93 12.67 13.69
CA HIS A 28 -13.47 12.79 13.79
C HIS A 28 -12.82 11.45 14.13
N LYS A 29 -13.32 10.75 15.17
CA LYS A 29 -12.81 9.43 15.56
C LYS A 29 -12.85 8.41 14.42
N ARG A 30 -13.88 8.45 13.56
CA ARG A 30 -13.99 7.58 12.38
C ARG A 30 -12.99 7.90 11.27
N LYS A 31 -12.62 9.18 11.12
CA LYS A 31 -11.57 9.62 10.18
C LYS A 31 -10.19 9.16 10.65
N ASP A 32 -9.88 9.35 11.93
CA ASP A 32 -8.59 8.93 12.49
C ASP A 32 -8.43 7.41 12.39
N TYR A 33 -9.50 6.67 12.70
CA TYR A 33 -9.47 5.21 12.65
C TYR A 33 -9.25 4.64 11.24
N ILE A 34 -9.82 5.25 10.19
CA ILE A 34 -9.56 4.77 8.81
C ILE A 34 -8.16 5.12 8.34
N GLU A 35 -7.61 6.28 8.74
CA GLU A 35 -6.21 6.63 8.45
C GLU A 35 -5.24 5.66 9.12
N GLU A 36 -5.49 5.27 10.38
CA GLU A 36 -4.69 4.26 11.08
C GLU A 36 -4.70 2.91 10.34
N LEU A 37 -5.86 2.44 9.91
CA LEU A 37 -5.99 1.17 9.16
C LEU A 37 -5.27 1.23 7.80
N LYS A 38 -5.32 2.38 7.10
CA LYS A 38 -4.58 2.60 5.86
C LYS A 38 -3.07 2.59 6.11
N SER A 39 -2.59 3.30 7.13
CA SER A 39 -1.17 3.32 7.51
C SER A 39 -0.67 1.92 7.85
N ASN A 40 -1.42 1.16 8.65
CA ASN A 40 -1.05 -0.21 8.99
C ASN A 40 -0.95 -1.12 7.74
N THR A 41 -1.86 -0.95 6.78
CA THR A 41 -1.79 -1.67 5.50
C THR A 41 -0.55 -1.30 4.69
N ASP A 42 -0.22 0.00 4.62
CA ASP A 42 0.97 0.50 3.94
C ASP A 42 2.27 -0.02 4.58
N ASP A 43 2.33 -0.03 5.91
CA ASP A 43 3.52 -0.48 6.63
C ASP A 43 3.74 -1.99 6.47
N LEU A 44 2.67 -2.79 6.44
CA LEU A 44 2.76 -4.22 6.14
C LEU A 44 3.23 -4.47 4.69
N ILE A 45 2.82 -3.63 3.73
CA ILE A 45 3.33 -3.69 2.35
C ILE A 45 4.83 -3.37 2.31
N LYS A 46 5.27 -2.30 2.98
CA LYS A 46 6.70 -1.94 3.05
C LYS A 46 7.52 -3.04 3.71
N GLN A 47 7.02 -3.61 4.80
CA GLN A 47 7.65 -4.76 5.46
C GLN A 47 7.75 -5.96 4.51
N ALA A 48 6.73 -6.25 3.71
CA ALA A 48 6.79 -7.35 2.74
C ALA A 48 7.87 -7.10 1.68
N LEU A 49 7.96 -5.89 1.13
CA LEU A 49 9.01 -5.50 0.16
C LEU A 49 10.41 -5.58 0.76
N HIS A 50 10.59 -5.08 1.99
CA HIS A 50 11.86 -5.16 2.70
C HIS A 50 12.25 -6.61 3.00
N ARG A 51 11.31 -7.45 3.41
CA ARG A 51 11.59 -8.88 3.61
C ARG A 51 11.97 -9.59 2.31
N MET A 52 11.39 -9.19 1.18
CA MET A 52 11.82 -9.69 -0.14
C MET A 52 13.26 -9.30 -0.47
N SER A 53 13.67 -8.05 -0.21
CA SER A 53 15.06 -7.63 -0.46
C SER A 53 16.05 -8.45 0.36
N LEU A 54 15.74 -8.72 1.62
CA LEU A 54 16.54 -9.59 2.49
C LEU A 54 16.58 -11.04 1.97
N ARG A 55 15.43 -11.61 1.57
CA ARG A 55 15.35 -13.01 1.10
C ARG A 55 16.09 -13.26 -0.22
N ILE A 56 16.21 -12.25 -1.08
CA ILE A 56 17.01 -12.33 -2.31
C ILE A 56 18.50 -12.42 -1.99
N MET A 57 18.96 -11.75 -0.92
CA MET A 57 20.35 -11.75 -0.49
C MET A 57 20.71 -12.95 0.41
N ASP A 58 19.74 -13.46 1.16
CA ASP A 58 19.89 -14.62 2.04
C ASP A 58 18.82 -15.68 1.72
N SER A 59 19.22 -16.73 0.98
CA SER A 59 18.31 -17.82 0.63
C SER A 59 17.87 -18.67 1.82
N GLY A 60 18.58 -18.57 2.95
CA GLY A 60 18.27 -19.23 4.21
C GLY A 60 17.40 -18.41 5.16
N LEU A 61 16.87 -17.25 4.73
CA LEU A 61 16.10 -16.36 5.59
C LEU A 61 14.91 -17.11 6.25
N SER A 62 15.03 -17.31 7.56
CA SER A 62 14.02 -18.01 8.36
C SER A 62 12.67 -17.28 8.35
N ASN A 63 11.58 -18.03 8.54
CA ASN A 63 10.20 -17.53 8.65
C ASN A 63 9.66 -16.83 7.39
N TYR A 64 10.23 -17.12 6.21
CA TYR A 64 9.69 -16.67 4.93
C TYR A 64 8.72 -17.71 4.35
N ASP A 65 7.61 -17.93 5.06
CA ASP A 65 6.58 -18.95 4.78
C ASP A 65 5.28 -18.37 4.18
N GLY A 66 5.28 -17.06 3.89
CA GLY A 66 4.11 -16.36 3.37
C GLY A 66 3.08 -15.94 4.43
N SER A 67 3.30 -16.24 5.72
CA SER A 67 2.41 -15.85 6.82
C SER A 67 2.21 -14.33 6.95
N CYS A 68 3.17 -13.53 6.45
CA CYS A 68 3.03 -12.07 6.36
C CYS A 68 1.82 -11.65 5.52
N PHE A 69 1.47 -12.41 4.47
CA PHE A 69 0.32 -12.11 3.63
C PHE A 69 -1.02 -12.37 4.33
N THR A 70 -1.07 -13.28 5.30
CA THR A 70 -2.27 -13.49 6.12
C THR A 70 -2.61 -12.21 6.89
N LYS A 71 -1.64 -11.67 7.64
CA LYS A 71 -1.80 -10.41 8.39
C LYS A 71 -2.13 -9.23 7.46
N LEU A 72 -1.48 -9.17 6.30
CA LEU A 72 -1.73 -8.12 5.32
C LEU A 72 -3.15 -8.16 4.75
N ASN A 73 -3.66 -9.35 4.42
CA ASN A 73 -5.02 -9.54 3.93
C ASN A 73 -6.07 -9.24 5.01
N GLU A 74 -5.81 -9.62 6.27
CA GLU A 74 -6.69 -9.30 7.41
C GLU A 74 -6.77 -7.78 7.65
N SER A 75 -5.63 -7.09 7.60
CA SER A 75 -5.56 -5.63 7.72
C SER A 75 -6.36 -4.95 6.60
N LEU A 76 -6.12 -5.34 5.34
CA LEU A 76 -6.84 -4.82 4.18
C LEU A 76 -8.36 -5.06 4.29
N PHE A 77 -8.78 -6.26 4.70
CA PHE A 77 -10.19 -6.60 4.86
C PHE A 77 -10.87 -5.68 5.90
N THR A 78 -10.21 -5.47 7.03
CA THR A 78 -10.70 -4.60 8.10
C THR A 78 -10.82 -3.15 7.61
N ALA A 79 -9.78 -2.65 6.93
CA ALA A 79 -9.77 -1.33 6.32
C ALA A 79 -10.91 -1.14 5.30
N LYS A 80 -11.09 -2.09 4.36
CA LYS A 80 -12.15 -2.02 3.34
C LYS A 80 -13.54 -2.01 3.98
N ARG A 81 -13.77 -2.85 4.99
CA ARG A 81 -15.04 -2.88 5.72
C ARG A 81 -15.31 -1.54 6.41
N GLN A 82 -14.29 -0.91 6.99
CA GLN A 82 -14.41 0.40 7.63
C GLN A 82 -14.66 1.51 6.60
N ALA A 83 -13.99 1.49 5.45
CA ALA A 83 -14.21 2.46 4.37
C ALA A 83 -15.64 2.41 3.84
N VAL A 84 -16.19 1.21 3.62
CA VAL A 84 -17.60 1.04 3.20
C VAL A 84 -18.57 1.56 4.26
N LYS A 85 -18.30 1.29 5.55
CA LYS A 85 -19.10 1.86 6.64
C LYS A 85 -19.02 3.38 6.65
N ASN A 86 -17.84 3.97 6.48
CA ASN A 86 -17.67 5.42 6.44
C ASN A 86 -18.44 6.02 5.26
N PHE A 87 -18.28 5.46 4.06
CA PHE A 87 -19.00 5.85 2.84
C PHE A 87 -20.52 5.86 3.01
N ASN A 88 -21.08 4.79 3.58
CA ASN A 88 -22.53 4.68 3.81
C ASN A 88 -23.06 5.65 4.87
N ASN A 89 -22.19 6.18 5.73
CA ASN A 89 -22.54 7.12 6.82
C ASN A 89 -22.16 8.58 6.49
N GLN A 90 -21.74 8.87 5.26
CA GLN A 90 -21.49 10.25 4.83
C GLN A 90 -22.82 10.98 4.61
N PHE A 91 -23.04 12.05 5.38
CA PHE A 91 -24.23 12.91 5.28
C PHE A 91 -24.12 13.96 4.16
N THR A 92 -22.92 14.19 3.62
CA THR A 92 -22.58 15.17 2.56
C THR A 92 -22.06 14.45 1.31
N LYS A 93 -21.45 15.20 0.35
CA LYS A 93 -20.93 14.64 -0.92
C LYS A 93 -20.15 13.34 -0.67
N LYS A 94 -20.52 12.30 -1.43
CA LYS A 94 -19.91 10.98 -1.33
C LYS A 94 -18.44 11.04 -1.73
N ASP A 95 -17.55 10.98 -0.74
CA ASP A 95 -16.11 10.87 -0.92
C ASP A 95 -15.73 9.40 -1.07
N THR A 96 -15.17 9.06 -2.22
CA THR A 96 -14.73 7.71 -2.60
C THR A 96 -13.22 7.50 -2.44
N PHE A 97 -12.49 8.47 -1.89
CA PHE A 97 -11.03 8.40 -1.74
C PHE A 97 -10.62 7.11 -1.01
N ASP A 98 -11.15 6.87 0.19
CA ASP A 98 -10.77 5.72 1.02
C ASP A 98 -11.02 4.38 0.32
N THR A 99 -12.15 4.27 -0.40
CA THR A 99 -12.50 3.03 -1.10
C THR A 99 -11.62 2.80 -2.32
N GLN A 100 -11.32 3.84 -3.10
CA GLN A 100 -10.42 3.76 -4.25
C GLN A 100 -8.97 3.49 -3.82
N TYR A 101 -8.51 4.13 -2.74
CA TYR A 101 -7.20 3.90 -2.17
C TYR A 101 -6.99 2.45 -1.74
N LEU A 102 -7.96 1.89 -1.01
CA LEU A 102 -7.89 0.49 -0.58
C LEU A 102 -8.05 -0.50 -1.75
N GLN A 103 -8.78 -0.12 -2.81
CA GLN A 103 -8.83 -0.90 -4.05
C GLN A 103 -7.47 -0.93 -4.76
N MET A 104 -6.77 0.20 -4.81
CA MET A 104 -5.39 0.26 -5.30
C MET A 104 -4.48 -0.65 -4.47
N ARG A 105 -4.55 -0.58 -3.12
CA ARG A 105 -3.75 -1.44 -2.22
C ARG A 105 -4.05 -2.93 -2.41
N GLU A 106 -5.31 -3.31 -2.60
CA GLU A 106 -5.68 -4.69 -2.90
C GLU A 106 -5.00 -5.22 -4.17
N ASN A 107 -4.98 -4.43 -5.24
CA ASN A 107 -4.33 -4.82 -6.49
C ASN A 107 -2.81 -4.97 -6.30
N GLN A 108 -2.20 -4.08 -5.52
CA GLN A 108 -0.78 -4.16 -5.19
C GLN A 108 -0.42 -5.38 -4.34
N ILE A 109 -1.28 -5.76 -3.39
CA ILE A 109 -1.09 -6.96 -2.57
C ILE A 109 -1.10 -8.23 -3.43
N LYS A 110 -1.96 -8.31 -4.44
CA LYS A 110 -1.96 -9.42 -5.40
C LYS A 110 -0.62 -9.50 -6.16
N VAL A 111 -0.10 -8.37 -6.62
CA VAL A 111 1.20 -8.31 -7.30
C VAL A 111 2.34 -8.72 -6.35
N LEU A 112 2.31 -8.29 -5.09
CA LEU A 112 3.28 -8.70 -4.07
C LEU A 112 3.27 -10.21 -3.83
N GLN A 113 2.12 -10.87 -3.86
CA GLN A 113 2.03 -12.33 -3.74
C GLN A 113 2.69 -13.04 -4.93
N GLU A 114 2.57 -12.50 -6.14
CA GLU A 114 3.29 -13.04 -7.31
C GLU A 114 4.80 -12.80 -7.20
N MET A 115 5.23 -11.61 -6.74
CA MET A 115 6.65 -11.33 -6.46
C MET A 115 7.21 -12.30 -5.43
N TYR A 116 6.46 -12.60 -4.37
CA TYR A 116 6.86 -13.54 -3.33
C TYR A 116 7.18 -14.93 -3.92
N LYS A 117 6.35 -15.44 -4.82
CA LYS A 117 6.57 -16.74 -5.48
C LYS A 117 7.88 -16.73 -6.27
N CYS A 118 8.15 -15.67 -7.03
CA CYS A 118 9.41 -15.54 -7.76
C CYS A 118 10.62 -15.54 -6.83
N VAL A 119 10.56 -14.79 -5.72
CA VAL A 119 11.65 -14.71 -4.73
C VAL A 119 11.88 -16.04 -4.01
N TYR A 120 10.81 -16.78 -3.73
CA TYR A 120 10.89 -18.07 -3.05
C TYR A 120 11.63 -19.12 -3.89
N GLU A 121 11.45 -19.10 -5.21
CA GLU A 121 12.10 -20.03 -6.14
C GLU A 121 13.60 -19.74 -6.38
N ILE A 122 14.10 -18.57 -5.96
CA ILE A 122 15.52 -18.20 -6.13
C ILE A 122 16.37 -19.01 -5.15
N LYS A 123 17.32 -19.78 -5.70
CA LYS A 123 18.18 -20.70 -4.94
C LYS A 123 19.59 -20.17 -4.77
N THR A 124 20.16 -19.57 -5.80
CA THR A 124 21.48 -18.95 -5.76
C THR A 124 21.36 -17.43 -5.71
N VAL A 125 22.39 -16.74 -5.22
CA VAL A 125 22.44 -15.27 -5.20
C VAL A 125 23.27 -14.82 -6.41
N PRO A 126 22.66 -14.62 -7.60
CA PRO A 126 23.41 -14.16 -8.77
C PRO A 126 23.90 -12.72 -8.56
N LEU A 127 24.87 -12.28 -9.36
CA LEU A 127 25.46 -10.94 -9.25
C LEU A 127 24.42 -9.80 -9.38
N THR A 128 23.32 -10.06 -10.11
CA THR A 128 22.19 -9.14 -10.29
C THR A 128 21.26 -9.07 -9.08
N ALA A 129 21.32 -10.03 -8.16
CA ALA A 129 20.49 -10.07 -6.95
C ALA A 129 20.67 -8.81 -6.10
N LEU A 130 21.89 -8.28 -6.00
CA LEU A 130 22.19 -7.07 -5.23
C LEU A 130 21.44 -5.84 -5.76
N GLN A 131 21.42 -5.65 -7.08
CA GLN A 131 20.73 -4.52 -7.70
C GLN A 131 19.22 -4.60 -7.47
N VAL A 132 18.69 -5.82 -7.58
CA VAL A 132 17.26 -6.09 -7.40
C VAL A 132 16.84 -5.96 -5.92
N ALA A 133 17.67 -6.41 -4.98
CA ALA A 133 17.45 -6.22 -3.56
C ALA A 133 17.51 -4.73 -3.18
N SER A 134 18.47 -3.98 -3.73
CA SER A 134 18.63 -2.55 -3.48
C SER A 134 17.42 -1.74 -3.92
N ILE A 135 16.86 -2.02 -5.11
CA ILE A 135 15.64 -1.30 -5.55
C ILE A 135 14.42 -1.69 -4.71
N LEU A 136 14.29 -2.95 -4.28
CA LEU A 136 13.21 -3.35 -3.37
C LEU A 136 13.31 -2.64 -2.01
N GLU A 137 14.52 -2.51 -1.47
CA GLU A 137 14.77 -1.78 -0.23
C GLU A 137 14.49 -0.28 -0.40
N LYS A 138 14.94 0.31 -1.51
CA LYS A 138 14.64 1.70 -1.85
C LYS A 138 13.14 1.94 -1.94
N VAL A 139 12.41 1.09 -2.67
CA VAL A 139 10.96 1.15 -2.72
C VAL A 139 10.38 0.97 -1.32
N SER A 140 10.79 -0.01 -0.52
CA SER A 140 10.24 -0.16 0.85
C SER A 140 10.41 1.07 1.74
N THR A 141 11.47 1.86 1.51
CA THR A 141 11.81 3.04 2.32
C THR A 141 11.11 4.29 1.80
N GLU A 142 11.12 4.53 0.48
CA GLU A 142 10.58 5.75 -0.13
C GLU A 142 9.07 5.66 -0.43
N TYR A 143 8.49 4.48 -0.33
CA TYR A 143 7.10 4.25 -0.67
C TYR A 143 6.14 4.77 0.40
N HIS A 144 5.63 5.98 0.19
CA HIS A 144 4.62 6.63 1.04
C HIS A 144 3.41 7.08 0.22
N LYS A 145 2.29 7.42 0.89
CA LYS A 145 1.06 7.91 0.24
C LYS A 145 1.31 8.99 -0.82
N ASP A 146 2.20 9.94 -0.52
CA ASP A 146 2.42 11.14 -1.35
C ASP A 146 3.51 10.98 -2.43
N ASN A 147 4.19 9.84 -2.50
CA ASN A 147 5.24 9.60 -3.49
C ASN A 147 4.64 9.22 -4.86
N ASP A 148 4.93 9.99 -5.92
CA ASP A 148 4.39 9.79 -7.28
C ASP A 148 5.05 8.66 -8.08
N VAL A 149 6.02 7.97 -7.49
CA VAL A 149 6.79 6.82 -7.97
C VAL A 149 7.54 7.02 -9.28
N LYS A 150 7.64 8.24 -9.82
CA LYS A 150 8.32 8.49 -11.11
C LYS A 150 9.80 8.11 -11.05
N THR A 151 10.52 8.62 -10.05
CA THR A 151 11.94 8.31 -9.85
C THR A 151 12.17 6.81 -9.63
N LEU A 152 11.30 6.14 -8.86
CA LEU A 152 11.40 4.70 -8.63
C LEU A 152 11.20 3.88 -9.92
N LEU A 153 10.31 4.32 -10.81
CA LEU A 153 10.10 3.69 -12.12
C LEU A 153 11.29 3.93 -13.06
N GLU A 154 11.91 5.10 -13.01
CA GLU A 154 13.13 5.42 -13.78
C GLU A 154 14.32 4.57 -13.33
N ASP A 155 14.56 4.46 -12.02
CA ASP A 155 15.60 3.62 -11.46
C ASP A 155 15.40 2.15 -11.82
N LEU A 156 14.15 1.66 -11.74
CA LEU A 156 13.79 0.30 -12.12
C LEU A 156 14.07 0.06 -13.62
N ALA A 157 13.78 1.03 -14.48
CA ALA A 157 14.08 0.93 -15.91
C ALA A 157 15.60 0.85 -16.17
N GLN A 158 16.42 1.61 -15.43
CA GLN A 158 17.87 1.53 -15.54
C GLN A 158 18.41 0.16 -15.14
N ILE A 159 17.97 -0.36 -13.99
CA ILE A 159 18.36 -1.71 -13.51
C ILE A 159 17.98 -2.78 -14.54
N ARG A 160 16.79 -2.66 -15.13
CA ARG A 160 16.33 -3.57 -16.17
C ARG A 160 17.25 -3.58 -17.40
N GLU A 161 17.72 -2.42 -17.85
CA GLU A 161 18.65 -2.36 -18.98
C GLU A 161 20.01 -2.94 -18.60
N VAL A 162 20.51 -2.68 -17.39
CA VAL A 162 21.75 -3.29 -16.89
C VAL A 162 21.64 -4.82 -16.88
N MET A 163 20.52 -5.38 -16.41
CA MET A 163 20.28 -6.83 -16.38
C MET A 163 20.32 -7.51 -17.76
N LYS A 164 20.04 -6.77 -18.85
CA LYS A 164 20.15 -7.31 -20.21
C LYS A 164 21.57 -7.36 -20.75
N THR A 165 22.48 -6.57 -20.18
CA THR A 165 23.88 -6.48 -20.62
C THR A 165 24.79 -7.54 -19.98
N VAL A 166 24.26 -8.26 -18.99
CA VAL A 166 24.99 -9.28 -18.24
C VAL A 166 25.28 -10.50 -19.14
N PRO A 167 26.47 -11.13 -19.08
CA PRO A 167 26.80 -12.30 -19.87
C PRO A 167 25.76 -13.41 -19.73
N PHE A 168 25.56 -14.23 -20.78
CA PHE A 168 24.63 -15.35 -20.73
C PHE A 168 24.90 -16.29 -19.54
N PRO A 169 23.85 -16.86 -18.93
CA PRO A 169 24.02 -17.82 -17.85
C PRO A 169 24.78 -19.05 -18.36
N VAL A 170 25.71 -19.54 -17.54
CA VAL A 170 26.54 -20.71 -17.88
C VAL A 170 25.81 -22.00 -17.50
N THR A 171 24.97 -21.95 -16.46
CA THR A 171 24.20 -23.09 -15.97
C THR A 171 22.69 -22.85 -16.08
N ARG A 172 21.92 -23.94 -16.09
CA ARG A 172 20.45 -23.89 -16.06
C ARG A 172 19.92 -23.27 -14.76
N GLU A 173 20.54 -23.59 -13.62
CA GLU A 173 20.16 -23.02 -12.33
C GLU A 173 20.32 -21.50 -12.33
N GLU A 174 21.45 -21.01 -12.87
CA GLU A 174 21.69 -19.57 -13.02
C GLU A 174 20.68 -18.92 -13.97
N PHE A 175 20.29 -19.60 -15.05
CA PHE A 175 19.23 -19.13 -15.95
C PHE A 175 17.88 -19.00 -15.23
N GLU A 176 17.48 -20.02 -14.47
CA GLU A 176 16.21 -20.04 -13.73
C GLU A 176 16.15 -18.93 -12.67
N ASP A 177 17.22 -18.74 -11.89
CA ASP A 177 17.31 -17.67 -10.89
C ASP A 177 17.26 -16.26 -11.53
N ARG A 178 17.98 -16.07 -12.65
CA ARG A 178 17.94 -14.79 -13.39
C ARG A 178 16.57 -14.53 -14.01
N ALA A 179 15.88 -15.55 -14.50
CA ALA A 179 14.53 -15.42 -15.03
C ALA A 179 13.54 -15.02 -13.92
N ASN A 180 13.63 -15.64 -12.74
CA ASN A 180 12.82 -15.28 -11.58
C ASN A 180 13.06 -13.82 -11.14
N LEU A 181 14.32 -13.37 -11.10
CA LEU A 181 14.64 -11.97 -10.81
C LEU A 181 14.04 -11.01 -11.84
N PHE A 182 14.10 -11.35 -13.13
CA PHE A 182 13.54 -10.51 -14.19
C PHE A 182 12.00 -10.43 -14.10
N ILE A 183 11.33 -11.57 -13.89
CA ILE A 183 9.88 -11.62 -13.68
C ILE A 183 9.51 -10.77 -12.46
N MET A 184 10.25 -10.91 -11.35
CA MET A 184 10.01 -10.12 -10.14
C MET A 184 10.16 -8.62 -10.41
N LEU A 185 11.17 -8.20 -11.18
CA LEU A 185 11.35 -6.79 -11.55
C LEU A 185 10.18 -6.24 -12.38
N GLU A 186 9.64 -7.04 -13.33
CA GLU A 186 8.44 -6.66 -14.09
C GLU A 186 7.20 -6.57 -13.18
N ARG A 187 7.08 -7.44 -12.17
CA ARG A 187 6.03 -7.33 -11.15
C ARG A 187 6.20 -6.10 -10.26
N LEU A 188 7.42 -5.73 -9.89
CA LEU A 188 7.67 -4.50 -9.14
C LEU A 188 7.29 -3.27 -9.97
N LYS A 189 7.56 -3.28 -11.28
CA LYS A 189 7.09 -2.24 -12.20
C LYS A 189 5.56 -2.16 -12.24
N GLU A 190 4.87 -3.29 -12.34
CA GLU A 190 3.41 -3.37 -12.28
C GLU A 190 2.88 -2.78 -10.96
N PHE A 191 3.48 -3.16 -9.82
CA PHE A 191 3.16 -2.65 -8.49
C PHE A 191 3.25 -1.13 -8.43
N LEU A 192 4.34 -0.53 -8.92
CA LEU A 192 4.53 0.93 -8.95
C LEU A 192 3.55 1.60 -9.93
N THR A 193 3.32 1.00 -11.10
CA THR A 193 2.41 1.53 -12.13
C THR A 193 0.97 1.62 -11.62
N ILE A 194 0.51 0.65 -10.81
CA ILE A 194 -0.80 0.71 -10.16
C ILE A 194 -0.95 2.00 -9.34
N LYS A 195 0.08 2.37 -8.56
CA LYS A 195 0.07 3.62 -7.80
C LYS A 195 0.14 4.85 -8.69
N GLN A 196 1.00 4.84 -9.71
CA GLN A 196 1.09 5.95 -10.65
C GLN A 196 -0.27 6.25 -11.30
N ASN A 197 -1.01 5.20 -11.70
CA ASN A 197 -2.33 5.33 -12.30
C ASN A 197 -3.37 5.85 -11.30
N PHE A 198 -3.31 5.42 -10.04
CA PHE A 198 -4.14 5.97 -8.97
C PHE A 198 -3.92 7.47 -8.82
N MET A 199 -2.66 7.92 -8.67
CA MET A 199 -2.33 9.34 -8.51
C MET A 199 -2.77 10.19 -9.72
N LYS A 200 -2.61 9.67 -10.95
CA LYS A 200 -3.09 10.35 -12.17
C LYS A 200 -4.62 10.52 -12.16
N ASN A 201 -5.36 9.49 -11.78
CA ASN A 201 -6.81 9.54 -11.72
C ASN A 201 -7.31 10.49 -10.63
N GLU A 202 -6.61 10.60 -9.49
CA GLU A 202 -6.95 11.56 -8.44
C GLU A 202 -6.79 13.01 -8.91
N ILE A 203 -5.69 13.32 -9.61
CA ILE A 203 -5.44 14.67 -10.15
C ILE A 203 -6.56 15.08 -11.11
N VAL A 204 -7.04 14.16 -11.95
CA VAL A 204 -8.13 14.40 -12.91
C VAL A 204 -9.50 14.59 -12.23
N ILE A 205 -9.71 14.00 -11.06
CA ILE A 205 -11.00 14.14 -10.31
C ILE A 205 -11.03 15.45 -9.50
N GLN A 206 -9.88 16.04 -9.19
CA GLN A 206 -9.74 17.30 -8.45
C GLN A 206 -9.66 18.56 -9.34
N SER A 207 -9.43 18.40 -10.65
CA SER A 207 -9.41 19.47 -11.67
C SER A 207 -10.77 19.70 -12.32
#